data_AF-A0A1W1HL31-F1
#
_entry.id   AF-A0A1W1HL31-F1
#
_cell.length_a   1.000
_cell.length_b   1.000
_cell.length_c   1.000
_cell.angle_alpha   90.00
_cell.angle_beta   90.00
_cell.angle_gamma   90.00
#
_symmetry.space_group_name_H-M   'P 1'
#
loop_
_entity.id
_entity.type
_entity.pdbx_description
1 polymer ?
#
loop_
_entity_poly.entity_id
_entity_poly.type
_entity_poly.pdbx_seq_one_letter_code
_entity_poly.pdbx_strand_id
1 'polypeptide(L)'
;MTALAEVKGIAIRTRKEAENKKNLAADYERKAMLLLQKMQNNQLAPEEAERLATEALNRKEENSRDGERLSIEAQTHENRSSSLQAKVNKLKSTITSYENDLITLKARARTAASTKKINAQLANIDSSSTIAMLEKMKARVEEDESLADAYGEIAGVSTSVDFEIDAAIDGASTPSTSQSLLELKQKMGIS
;
A
#
# COMPACT_ATOMS: atom_id res chain seq x y z
N MET A 1 -7.66 -11.01 -22.72
CA MET A 1 -6.18 -11.01 -22.80
C MET A 1 -5.68 -11.59 -24.12
N THR A 2 -6.41 -12.52 -24.74
CA THR A 2 -6.14 -13.08 -26.07
C THR A 2 -5.93 -12.01 -27.14
N ALA A 3 -6.81 -11.02 -27.25
CA ALA A 3 -6.71 -9.95 -28.23
C ALA A 3 -5.40 -9.11 -28.13
N LEU A 4 -4.87 -8.89 -26.92
CA LEU A 4 -3.61 -8.16 -26.74
C LEU A 4 -2.41 -9.02 -27.14
N ALA A 5 -2.44 -10.31 -26.82
CA ALA A 5 -1.41 -11.26 -27.22
C ALA A 5 -1.37 -11.42 -28.75
N GLU A 6 -2.53 -11.46 -29.40
CA GLU A 6 -2.64 -11.51 -30.86
C GLU A 6 -2.03 -10.28 -31.53
N VAL A 7 -2.37 -9.06 -31.06
CA VAL A 7 -1.82 -7.81 -31.62
C VAL A 7 -0.30 -7.73 -31.40
N LYS A 8 0.19 -8.15 -30.22
CA LYS A 8 1.64 -8.28 -29.97
C LYS A 8 2.31 -9.28 -30.92
N GLY A 9 1.67 -10.43 -31.12
CA GLY A 9 2.14 -11.47 -32.04
C GLY A 9 2.24 -10.97 -33.47
N ILE A 10 1.22 -10.23 -33.94
CA ILE A 10 1.23 -9.60 -35.27
C ILE A 10 2.39 -8.60 -35.37
N ALA A 11 2.57 -7.70 -34.39
CA ALA A 11 3.67 -6.74 -34.40
C ALA A 11 5.05 -7.40 -34.50
N ILE A 12 5.27 -8.47 -33.73
CA ILE A 12 6.53 -9.24 -33.74
C ILE A 12 6.72 -9.92 -35.09
N ARG A 13 5.68 -10.55 -35.65
CA ARG A 13 5.75 -11.22 -36.95
C ARG A 13 6.07 -10.23 -38.07
N THR A 14 5.35 -9.11 -38.13
CA THR A 14 5.59 -8.05 -39.12
C THR A 14 6.99 -7.46 -38.99
N ARG A 15 7.51 -7.28 -37.77
CA ARG A 15 8.90 -6.84 -37.56
C ARG A 15 9.91 -7.85 -38.10
N LYS A 16 9.71 -9.14 -37.85
CA LYS A 16 10.57 -10.20 -38.42
C LYS A 16 10.51 -10.23 -39.95
N GLU A 17 9.34 -10.04 -40.53
CA GLU A 17 9.18 -9.94 -41.99
C GLU A 17 9.93 -8.72 -42.56
N ALA A 18 9.88 -7.57 -41.88
CA ALA A 18 10.63 -6.38 -42.27
C ALA A 18 12.15 -6.61 -42.23
N GLU A 19 12.66 -7.26 -41.18
CA GLU A 19 14.07 -7.64 -41.07
C GLU A 19 14.50 -8.62 -42.16
N ASN A 20 13.67 -9.63 -42.45
CA ASN A 20 13.94 -10.57 -43.54
C ASN A 20 14.03 -9.87 -44.89
N LYS A 21 13.17 -8.87 -45.14
CA LYS A 21 13.22 -8.06 -46.37
C LYS A 21 14.47 -7.19 -46.45
N LYS A 22 14.92 -6.61 -45.34
CA LYS A 22 16.22 -5.91 -45.27
C LYS A 22 17.40 -6.84 -45.54
N ASN A 23 17.38 -8.05 -44.98
CA ASN A 23 18.43 -9.05 -45.22
C ASN A 23 18.49 -9.48 -46.69
N LEU A 24 17.31 -9.72 -47.31
CA LEU A 24 17.21 -10.00 -48.73
C LEU A 24 17.76 -8.87 -49.60
N ALA A 25 17.45 -7.61 -49.26
CA ALA A 25 18.01 -6.45 -49.96
C ALA A 25 19.55 -6.43 -49.89
N ALA A 26 20.12 -6.68 -48.70
CA ALA A 26 21.56 -6.76 -48.51
C ALA A 26 22.21 -7.96 -49.26
N ASP A 27 21.50 -9.08 -49.39
CA ASP A 27 21.93 -10.22 -50.21
C ASP A 27 21.98 -9.87 -51.69
N TYR A 28 20.96 -9.19 -52.22
CA TYR A 28 20.94 -8.74 -53.62
C TYR A 28 22.02 -7.71 -53.92
N GLU A 29 22.29 -6.80 -52.98
CA GLU A 29 23.42 -5.86 -53.06
C GLU A 29 24.77 -6.60 -53.15
N ARG A 30 24.99 -7.60 -52.29
CA ARG A 30 26.19 -8.44 -52.35
C ARG A 30 26.31 -9.18 -53.68
N LYS A 31 25.20 -9.72 -54.22
CA LYS A 31 25.17 -10.37 -55.53
C LYS A 31 25.54 -9.39 -56.65
N ALA A 32 24.99 -8.18 -56.63
CA ALA A 32 25.32 -7.14 -57.61
C ALA A 32 26.81 -6.79 -57.57
N MET A 33 27.39 -6.59 -56.37
CA MET A 33 28.82 -6.34 -56.21
C MET A 33 29.69 -7.49 -56.75
N LEU A 34 29.32 -8.75 -56.45
CA LEU A 34 30.05 -9.92 -56.95
C LEU A 34 30.00 -10.03 -58.48
N LEU A 35 28.87 -9.68 -59.10
CA LEU A 35 28.74 -9.67 -60.57
C LEU A 35 29.67 -8.63 -61.20
N LEU A 36 29.73 -7.43 -60.64
CA LEU A 36 30.65 -6.38 -61.10
C LEU A 36 32.12 -6.74 -60.85
N GLN A 37 32.43 -7.43 -59.75
CA GLN A 37 33.80 -7.92 -59.50
C GLN A 37 34.20 -9.00 -60.51
N LYS A 38 33.29 -9.92 -60.87
CA LYS A 38 33.55 -10.93 -61.90
C LYS A 38 33.76 -10.30 -63.28
N MET A 39 33.04 -9.22 -63.58
CA MET A 39 33.27 -8.42 -64.79
C MET A 39 34.68 -7.82 -64.79
N GLN A 40 35.11 -7.20 -63.69
CA GLN A 40 36.46 -6.63 -63.57
C GLN A 40 37.57 -7.68 -63.73
N ASN A 41 37.32 -8.91 -63.29
CA ASN A 41 38.26 -10.03 -63.43
C ASN A 41 38.21 -10.71 -64.82
N ASN A 42 37.49 -10.15 -65.79
CA ASN A 42 37.22 -10.73 -67.11
C ASN A 42 36.61 -12.15 -67.06
N GLN A 43 35.91 -12.49 -65.98
CA GLN A 43 35.24 -13.79 -65.80
C GLN A 43 33.80 -13.80 -66.31
N LEU A 44 33.26 -12.62 -66.68
CA LEU A 44 31.93 -12.46 -67.23
C LEU A 44 31.94 -11.36 -68.30
N ALA A 45 31.11 -11.49 -69.34
CA ALA A 45 30.97 -10.45 -70.35
C ALA A 45 30.41 -9.16 -69.72
N PRO A 46 30.92 -7.97 -70.09
CA PRO A 46 30.48 -6.70 -69.51
C PRO A 46 28.97 -6.46 -69.62
N GLU A 47 28.40 -6.69 -70.81
CA GLU A 47 26.96 -6.51 -71.04
C GLU A 47 26.10 -7.43 -70.17
N GLU A 48 26.52 -8.68 -69.99
CA GLU A 48 25.78 -9.64 -69.17
C GLU A 48 25.90 -9.32 -67.68
N ALA A 49 27.07 -8.85 -67.23
CA ALA A 49 27.31 -8.46 -65.85
C ALA A 49 26.48 -7.24 -65.47
N GLU A 50 26.49 -6.21 -66.32
CA GLU A 50 25.72 -4.99 -66.12
C GLU A 50 24.22 -5.28 -66.11
N ARG A 51 23.71 -6.12 -67.02
CA ARG A 51 22.30 -6.54 -67.03
C ARG A 51 21.90 -7.23 -65.73
N LEU A 52 22.66 -8.24 -65.30
CA LEU A 52 22.37 -9.00 -64.08
C LEU A 52 22.54 -8.17 -62.80
N ALA A 53 23.54 -7.28 -62.76
CA ALA A 53 23.74 -6.37 -61.63
C ALA A 53 22.59 -5.36 -61.53
N THR A 54 22.12 -4.83 -62.66
CA THR A 54 20.96 -3.92 -62.71
C THR A 54 19.70 -4.61 -62.21
N GLU A 55 19.43 -5.85 -62.64
CA GLU A 55 18.30 -6.62 -62.14
C GLU A 55 18.40 -6.88 -60.63
N ALA A 56 19.59 -7.24 -60.14
CA ALA A 56 19.84 -7.43 -58.71
C ALA A 56 19.61 -6.13 -57.91
N LEU A 57 20.02 -4.98 -58.44
CA LEU A 57 19.79 -3.68 -57.80
C LEU A 57 18.29 -3.30 -57.80
N ASN A 58 17.55 -3.59 -58.86
CA ASN A 58 16.10 -3.40 -58.88
C ASN A 58 15.41 -4.25 -57.80
N ARG A 59 15.83 -5.53 -57.65
CA ARG A 59 15.33 -6.41 -56.58
C ARG A 59 15.73 -5.94 -55.19
N LYS A 60 16.92 -5.35 -55.01
CA LYS A 60 17.34 -4.71 -53.76
C LYS A 60 16.37 -3.58 -53.41
N GLU A 61 16.08 -2.71 -54.37
CA GLU A 61 15.23 -1.54 -54.14
C GLU A 61 13.78 -1.94 -53.81
N GLU A 62 13.21 -2.92 -54.52
CA GLU A 62 11.89 -3.51 -54.21
C GLU A 62 11.84 -4.03 -52.76
N ASN A 63 12.80 -4.88 -52.36
CA ASN A 63 12.83 -5.45 -51.02
C ASN A 63 13.11 -4.40 -49.94
N SER A 64 13.90 -3.36 -50.24
CA SER A 64 14.16 -2.26 -49.31
C SER A 64 12.90 -1.45 -49.04
N ARG A 65 12.16 -1.09 -50.09
CA ARG A 65 10.87 -0.36 -49.97
C ARG A 65 9.83 -1.18 -49.20
N ASP A 66 9.74 -2.47 -49.50
CA ASP A 66 8.86 -3.39 -48.77
C ASP A 66 9.25 -3.51 -47.29
N GLY A 67 10.55 -3.64 -47.00
CA GLY A 67 11.06 -3.71 -45.64
C GLY A 67 10.76 -2.44 -44.84
N GLU A 68 10.88 -1.26 -45.46
CA GLU A 68 10.53 0.02 -44.83
C GLU A 68 9.03 0.11 -44.53
N ARG A 69 8.17 -0.24 -45.50
CA ARG A 69 6.72 -0.30 -45.32
C ARG A 69 6.33 -1.21 -44.15
N LEU A 70 6.87 -2.44 -44.12
CA LEU A 70 6.61 -3.40 -43.05
C LEU A 70 7.15 -2.90 -41.69
N SER A 71 8.27 -2.19 -41.68
CA SER A 71 8.82 -1.59 -40.45
C SER A 71 7.88 -0.53 -39.87
N ILE A 72 7.30 0.34 -40.71
CA ILE A 72 6.31 1.34 -40.30
C ILE A 72 5.04 0.66 -39.79
N GLU A 73 4.59 -0.39 -40.46
CA GLU A 73 3.43 -1.17 -40.04
C GLU A 73 3.66 -1.86 -38.68
N ALA A 74 4.81 -2.49 -38.49
CA ALA A 74 5.20 -3.09 -37.22
C ALA A 74 5.20 -2.08 -36.08
N GLN A 75 5.73 -0.87 -36.30
CA GLN A 75 5.70 0.20 -35.31
C GLN A 75 4.28 0.62 -34.95
N THR A 76 3.39 0.66 -35.95
CA THR A 76 1.97 0.98 -35.74
C THR A 76 1.27 -0.08 -34.88
N HIS A 77 1.51 -1.36 -35.16
CA HIS A 77 0.97 -2.47 -34.36
C HIS A 77 1.51 -2.46 -32.93
N GLU A 78 2.79 -2.13 -32.74
CA GLU A 78 3.41 -2.03 -31.42
C GLU A 78 2.84 -0.88 -30.59
N ASN A 79 2.62 0.29 -31.21
CA ASN A 79 1.97 1.43 -30.55
C ASN A 79 0.54 1.08 -30.12
N ARG A 80 -0.23 0.39 -31.00
CA ARG A 80 -1.58 -0.09 -30.68
C ARG A 80 -1.58 -1.09 -29.52
N SER A 81 -0.64 -2.04 -29.54
CA SER A 81 -0.43 -3.00 -28.46
C SER A 81 -0.13 -2.31 -27.13
N SER A 82 0.78 -1.32 -27.13
CA SER A 82 1.13 -0.56 -25.92
C SER A 82 -0.07 0.19 -25.34
N SER A 83 -0.85 0.87 -26.20
CA SER A 83 -2.08 1.55 -25.78
C SER A 83 -3.11 0.57 -25.20
N LEU A 84 -3.27 -0.60 -25.82
CA LEU A 84 -4.19 -1.62 -25.34
C LEU A 84 -3.72 -2.23 -24.00
N GLN A 85 -2.42 -2.45 -23.82
CA GLN A 85 -1.84 -2.89 -22.54
C GLN A 85 -2.12 -1.88 -21.43
N ALA A 86 -1.94 -0.59 -21.69
CA ALA A 86 -2.23 0.46 -20.71
C ALA A 86 -3.71 0.46 -20.31
N LYS A 87 -4.63 0.31 -21.29
CA LYS A 87 -6.07 0.19 -21.02
C LYS A 87 -6.40 -1.06 -20.21
N VAL A 88 -5.79 -2.20 -20.51
CA VAL A 88 -5.98 -3.46 -19.76
C VAL A 88 -5.48 -3.31 -18.32
N ASN A 89 -4.33 -2.68 -18.10
CA ASN A 89 -3.80 -2.44 -16.76
C ASN A 89 -4.72 -1.51 -15.96
N LYS A 90 -5.22 -0.45 -16.58
CA LYS A 90 -6.22 0.44 -15.97
C LYS A 90 -7.47 -0.33 -15.58
N LEU A 91 -8.05 -1.11 -16.49
CA LEU A 91 -9.23 -1.94 -16.20
C LEU A 91 -8.96 -2.91 -15.03
N LYS A 92 -7.80 -3.57 -14.99
CA LYS A 92 -7.42 -4.45 -13.89
C LYS A 92 -7.41 -3.71 -12.55
N SER A 93 -6.81 -2.53 -12.49
CA SER A 93 -6.81 -1.72 -11.26
C SER A 93 -8.22 -1.30 -10.83
N THR A 94 -9.08 -0.92 -11.78
CA THR A 94 -10.48 -0.55 -11.51
C THR A 94 -11.30 -1.73 -11.03
N ILE A 95 -11.11 -2.92 -11.61
CA ILE A 95 -11.77 -4.16 -11.16
C ILE A 95 -11.38 -4.45 -9.71
N THR A 96 -10.10 -4.42 -9.37
CA THR A 96 -9.65 -4.65 -7.98
C THR A 96 -10.24 -3.61 -7.01
N SER A 97 -10.35 -2.35 -7.41
CA SER A 97 -11.05 -1.33 -6.60
C SER A 97 -12.50 -1.71 -6.37
N TYR A 98 -13.23 -2.07 -7.43
CA TYR A 98 -14.64 -2.47 -7.31
C TYR A 98 -14.83 -3.77 -6.53
N GLU A 99 -13.90 -4.71 -6.61
CA GLU A 99 -13.92 -5.92 -5.78
C GLU A 99 -13.80 -5.58 -4.30
N ASN A 100 -12.90 -4.65 -3.94
CA ASN A 100 -12.77 -4.17 -2.56
C ASN A 100 -14.01 -3.41 -2.09
N ASP A 101 -14.58 -2.55 -2.94
CA ASP A 101 -15.82 -1.83 -2.65
C ASP A 101 -16.98 -2.82 -2.45
N LEU A 102 -17.08 -3.85 -3.29
CA LEU A 102 -18.08 -4.91 -3.17
C LEU A 102 -17.94 -5.68 -1.86
N ILE A 103 -16.72 -6.04 -1.45
CA ILE A 103 -16.46 -6.71 -0.16
C ILE A 103 -16.93 -5.82 1.00
N THR A 104 -16.56 -4.54 0.97
CA THR A 104 -16.97 -3.56 1.99
C THR A 104 -18.49 -3.42 2.04
N LEU A 105 -19.14 -3.32 0.87
CA LEU A 105 -20.60 -3.18 0.78
C LEU A 105 -21.31 -4.43 1.31
N LYS A 106 -20.81 -5.63 1.00
CA LYS A 106 -21.32 -6.89 1.55
C LYS A 106 -21.20 -6.95 3.08
N ALA A 107 -20.06 -6.54 3.63
CA ALA A 107 -19.86 -6.49 5.08
C ALA A 107 -20.82 -5.51 5.77
N ARG A 108 -21.00 -4.32 5.19
CA ARG A 108 -21.98 -3.32 5.66
C ARG A 108 -23.41 -3.82 5.58
N ALA A 109 -23.80 -4.45 4.46
CA ALA A 109 -25.13 -5.04 4.30
C ALA A 109 -25.42 -6.12 5.35
N ARG A 110 -24.45 -6.99 5.64
CA ARG A 110 -24.58 -8.03 6.69
C ARG A 110 -24.71 -7.43 8.09
N THR A 111 -23.94 -6.38 8.37
CA THR A 111 -24.02 -5.65 9.65
C THR A 111 -25.38 -4.98 9.79
N ALA A 112 -25.83 -4.23 8.78
CA ALA A 112 -27.14 -3.58 8.78
C ALA A 112 -28.29 -4.58 8.94
N ALA A 113 -28.22 -5.74 8.28
CA ALA A 113 -29.21 -6.81 8.45
C ALA A 113 -29.23 -7.37 9.88
N SER A 114 -28.06 -7.53 10.51
CA SER A 114 -27.93 -8.01 11.89
C SER A 114 -28.44 -6.97 12.89
N THR A 115 -28.03 -5.70 12.74
CA THR A 115 -28.53 -4.57 13.54
C THR A 115 -30.05 -4.43 13.41
N LYS A 116 -30.61 -4.57 12.19
CA LYS A 116 -32.06 -4.56 11.97
C LYS A 116 -32.75 -5.69 12.75
N LYS A 117 -32.18 -6.91 12.73
CA LYS A 117 -32.72 -8.06 13.48
C LYS A 117 -32.65 -7.83 15.00
N ILE A 118 -31.54 -7.30 15.52
CA ILE A 118 -31.39 -6.96 16.93
C ILE A 118 -32.41 -5.89 17.33
N ASN A 119 -32.53 -4.82 16.55
CA ASN A 119 -33.50 -3.75 16.82
C ASN A 119 -34.94 -4.24 16.78
N ALA A 120 -35.29 -5.14 15.85
CA ALA A 120 -36.61 -5.77 15.81
C ALA A 120 -36.86 -6.68 17.02
N GLN A 121 -35.84 -7.39 17.50
CA GLN A 121 -35.93 -8.18 18.73
C GLN A 121 -36.09 -7.27 19.97
N LEU A 122 -35.30 -6.20 20.08
CA LEU A 122 -35.43 -5.20 21.15
C LEU A 122 -36.79 -4.51 21.15
N ALA A 123 -37.36 -4.22 19.98
CA ALA A 123 -38.70 -3.64 19.89
C ALA A 123 -39.81 -4.63 20.29
N ASN A 124 -39.56 -5.94 20.16
CA ASN A 124 -40.48 -7.00 20.60
C ASN A 124 -40.23 -7.47 22.03
N ILE A 125 -39.21 -6.93 22.73
CA ILE A 125 -38.96 -7.19 24.14
C ILE A 125 -39.98 -6.35 24.93
N ASP A 126 -40.96 -7.05 25.48
CA ASP A 126 -42.09 -6.51 26.21
C ASP A 126 -41.64 -5.58 27.36
N SER A 127 -42.38 -4.50 27.56
CA SER A 127 -42.22 -3.47 28.59
C SER A 127 -41.95 -4.01 30.01
N SER A 128 -42.40 -5.23 30.31
CA SER A 128 -42.12 -5.93 31.57
C SER A 128 -40.63 -6.30 31.76
N SER A 129 -39.93 -6.65 30.68
CA SER A 129 -38.53 -7.08 30.75
C SER A 129 -37.52 -5.92 30.73
N THR A 130 -37.91 -4.74 30.22
CA THR A 130 -37.12 -3.50 30.37
C THR A 130 -37.18 -2.97 31.80
N ILE A 131 -38.29 -3.15 32.51
CA ILE A 131 -38.39 -2.87 33.95
C ILE A 131 -37.44 -3.79 34.72
N ALA A 132 -37.42 -5.10 34.42
CA ALA A 132 -36.48 -6.04 35.05
C ALA A 132 -35.00 -5.69 34.77
N MET A 133 -34.68 -5.14 33.60
CA MET A 133 -33.34 -4.66 33.27
C MET A 133 -32.97 -3.37 34.02
N LEU A 134 -33.91 -2.43 34.17
CA LEU A 134 -33.73 -1.21 34.97
C LEU A 134 -33.57 -1.53 36.46
N GLU A 135 -34.35 -2.48 36.98
CA GLU A 135 -34.23 -2.94 38.37
C GLU A 135 -32.89 -3.61 38.62
N LYS A 136 -32.41 -4.42 37.66
CA LYS A 136 -31.07 -5.02 37.72
C LYS A 136 -29.94 -3.98 37.59
N MET A 137 -30.13 -2.92 36.80
CA MET A 137 -29.18 -1.80 36.74
C MET A 137 -29.18 -0.97 38.02
N LYS A 138 -30.35 -0.71 38.61
CA LYS A 138 -30.48 0.00 39.89
C LYS A 138 -29.78 -0.76 41.02
N ALA A 139 -30.02 -2.07 41.13
CA ALA A 139 -29.38 -2.92 42.12
C ALA A 139 -27.85 -2.92 41.99
N ARG A 140 -27.33 -2.91 40.75
CA ARG A 140 -25.89 -2.86 40.51
C ARG A 140 -25.27 -1.51 40.84
N VAL A 141 -25.98 -0.41 40.55
CA VAL A 141 -25.53 0.94 40.93
C VAL A 141 -25.56 1.10 42.45
N GLU A 142 -26.60 0.61 43.14
CA GLU A 142 -26.65 0.60 44.61
C GLU A 142 -25.51 -0.23 45.22
N GLU A 143 -25.15 -1.37 44.61
CA GLU A 143 -23.99 -2.17 45.01
C GLU A 143 -22.68 -1.40 44.83
N ASP A 144 -22.47 -0.77 43.66
CA ASP A 144 -21.28 0.03 43.37
C ASP A 144 -21.17 1.26 44.29
N GLU A 145 -22.29 1.93 44.60
CA GLU A 145 -22.38 3.04 45.56
C GLU A 145 -22.06 2.58 46.99
N SER A 146 -22.63 1.45 47.43
CA SER A 146 -22.34 0.87 48.74
C SER A 146 -20.85 0.50 48.90
N LEU A 147 -20.22 0.02 47.81
CA LEU A 147 -18.81 -0.31 47.77
C LEU A 147 -17.94 0.97 47.81
N ALA A 148 -18.36 2.04 47.14
CA ALA A 148 -17.71 3.34 47.21
C ALA A 148 -17.82 3.96 48.61
N ASP A 149 -18.97 3.87 49.27
CA ASP A 149 -19.17 4.33 50.65
C ASP A 149 -18.31 3.53 51.63
N ALA A 150 -18.24 2.20 51.48
CA ALA A 150 -17.34 1.36 52.28
C ALA A 150 -15.86 1.74 52.11
N TYR A 151 -15.43 2.07 50.87
CA TYR A 151 -14.07 2.61 50.66
C TYR A 151 -13.89 4.01 51.26
N GLY A 152 -14.92 4.85 51.25
CA GLY A 152 -14.93 6.16 51.91
C GLY A 152 -14.78 6.05 53.44
N GLU A 153 -15.48 5.10 54.06
CA GLU A 153 -15.35 4.82 55.49
C GLU A 153 -13.98 4.20 55.85
N ILE A 154 -13.43 3.30 55.02
CA ILE A 154 -12.07 2.76 55.23
C ILE A 154 -11.02 3.89 55.15
N ALA A 155 -11.20 4.86 54.25
CA ALA A 155 -10.33 6.03 54.20
C ALA A 155 -10.49 6.93 55.45
N GLY A 156 -11.72 7.07 55.97
CA GLY A 156 -12.02 7.81 57.20
C GLY A 156 -11.60 7.13 58.51
N VAL A 157 -11.43 5.81 58.52
CA VAL A 157 -11.01 5.02 59.69
C VAL A 157 -9.49 5.02 59.90
N SER A 158 -8.70 5.49 58.92
CA SER A 158 -7.24 5.50 59.01
C SER A 158 -6.60 6.68 59.78
N THR A 159 -7.37 7.50 60.49
CA THR A 159 -6.84 8.61 61.33
C THR A 159 -7.45 8.68 62.74
N SER A 160 -7.72 7.55 63.40
CA SER A 160 -8.35 7.55 64.73
C SER A 160 -7.44 6.94 65.81
N VAL A 161 -6.96 7.81 66.70
CA VAL A 161 -6.40 7.54 68.04
C VAL A 161 -5.01 6.88 68.11
N ASP A 162 -4.73 5.79 67.39
CA ASP A 162 -3.44 5.09 67.55
C ASP A 162 -2.24 5.92 67.04
N PHE A 163 -2.45 6.76 66.02
CA PHE A 163 -1.43 7.70 65.50
C PHE A 163 -1.13 8.87 66.47
N GLU A 164 -2.12 9.29 67.28
CA GLU A 164 -1.91 10.32 68.32
C GLU A 164 -1.17 9.77 69.54
N ILE A 165 -1.33 8.47 69.85
CA ILE A 165 -0.66 7.80 70.96
C ILE A 165 0.81 7.54 70.64
N ASP A 166 1.13 7.07 69.43
CA ASP A 166 2.53 6.83 69.02
C ASP A 166 3.33 8.14 68.88
N ALA A 167 2.70 9.23 68.42
CA ALA A 167 3.33 10.56 68.35
C ALA A 167 3.58 11.18 69.73
N ALA A 168 2.81 10.82 70.76
CA ALA A 168 2.99 11.31 72.12
C ALA A 168 4.08 10.56 72.91
N ILE A 169 4.46 9.35 72.47
CA ILE A 169 5.42 8.48 73.18
C ILE A 169 6.85 8.63 72.62
N ASP A 170 7.04 8.98 71.34
CA ASP A 170 8.35 8.88 70.68
C ASP A 170 8.99 10.21 70.22
N GLY A 171 9.30 11.12 71.15
CA GLY A 171 10.42 12.06 70.89
C GLY A 171 10.35 13.47 71.49
N ALA A 172 10.93 13.61 72.69
CA ALA A 172 11.22 14.88 73.33
C ALA A 172 12.25 15.74 72.55
N SER A 173 12.04 17.06 72.56
CA SER A 173 13.15 18.03 72.57
C SER A 173 12.84 19.18 73.54
N THR A 174 13.41 19.06 74.73
CA THR A 174 13.72 20.20 75.60
C THR A 174 14.95 20.92 75.07
N PRO A 175 15.00 22.26 75.21
CA PRO A 175 16.19 22.86 75.79
C PRO A 175 15.83 23.91 76.86
N SER A 176 16.19 23.67 78.12
CA SER A 176 16.33 24.75 79.11
C SER A 176 17.32 24.39 80.23
N THR A 177 18.61 24.38 79.89
CA THR A 177 19.69 24.40 80.91
C THR A 177 20.85 25.33 80.55
N SER A 178 20.97 25.75 79.28
CA SER A 178 22.00 26.74 78.89
C SER A 178 21.59 28.19 79.19
N GLN A 179 20.29 28.51 79.21
CA GLN A 179 19.81 29.88 79.51
C GLN A 179 20.00 30.27 80.98
N SER A 180 19.73 29.36 81.92
CA SER A 180 19.86 29.63 83.37
C SER A 180 21.32 29.78 83.84
N LEU A 181 22.28 29.17 83.13
CA LEU A 181 23.70 29.31 83.43
C LEU A 181 24.26 30.67 82.96
N LEU A 182 23.68 31.24 81.90
CA LEU A 182 24.00 32.56 81.39
C LEU A 182 23.51 33.67 82.34
N GLU A 183 22.33 33.50 82.93
CA GLU A 183 21.78 34.41 83.95
C GLU A 183 22.61 34.44 85.25
N LEU A 184 23.25 33.32 85.61
CA LEU A 184 24.12 33.26 86.79
C LEU A 184 25.45 33.99 86.60
N LYS A 185 26.03 33.92 85.39
CA LYS A 185 27.27 34.63 85.04
C LYS A 185 27.06 36.14 84.95
N GLN A 186 25.97 36.59 84.34
CA GLN A 186 25.65 38.02 84.25
C GLN A 186 25.34 38.67 85.60
N LYS A 187 24.70 37.95 86.54
CA LYS A 187 24.44 38.48 87.89
C LYS A 187 25.68 38.58 88.79
N MET A 188 26.74 37.83 88.51
CA MET A 188 27.96 37.79 89.34
C MET A 188 29.03 38.80 88.89
N GLY A 189 28.79 39.58 87.83
CA GLY A 189 29.70 40.65 87.40
C GLY A 189 31.08 40.18 86.92
N ILE A 190 31.18 38.95 86.43
CA ILE A 190 32.41 38.37 85.86
C ILE A 190 32.17 38.15 84.37
N SER A 191 33.00 38.77 83.52
CA SER A 191 33.09 38.43 82.09
C SER A 191 33.60 37.01 81.88
#